data_AF-A0A9X1S791-F1
#
_entry.id   AF-A0A9X1S791-F1
#
_cell.length_a   1.000
_cell.length_b   1.000
_cell.length_c   1.000
_cell.angle_alpha   90.00
_cell.angle_beta   90.00
_cell.angle_gamma   90.00
#
_symmetry.space_group_name_H-M   'P 1'
#
loop_
_entity.id
_entity.type
_entity.pdbx_description
1 polymer ?
#
loop_
_entity_poly.entity_id
_entity_poly.type
_entity_poly.pdbx_seq_one_letter_code
_entity_poly.pdbx_strand_id
1 'polypeptide(L)'
;MISESQFSTLMTEDVFGKIEAPDWLVSEPGGPFSQHASWAVWSKRTDVGPVKASQDMTVVESYDALKDIIHNNVILLGFNSGTHAPGAGAGQPWANFHCGSRDYLTAYGTAGTPLEGAYITDFYKGLPTRNSKELKDKLKAGGPEYEAGINKLMTAVFDREMEIIGAAPEVPVICLGFDTYQAFSKAFGDSRPAFRAPHAGHVALNKADFADEMRPVIAAAGL
;
A
#
# COMPACT_ATOMS: atom_id res chain seq x y z
N MET A 1 -6.93 15.32 -5.66
CA MET A 1 -8.16 14.60 -6.09
C MET A 1 -7.77 13.71 -7.25
N ILE A 2 -8.21 12.45 -7.23
CA ILE A 2 -7.88 11.45 -8.25
C ILE A 2 -8.91 11.52 -9.37
N SER A 3 -8.50 11.48 -10.63
CA SER A 3 -9.42 11.43 -11.76
C SER A 3 -9.87 10.01 -12.09
N GLU A 4 -10.99 9.90 -12.81
CA GLU A 4 -11.49 8.62 -13.32
C GLU A 4 -10.49 7.92 -14.25
N SER A 5 -9.73 8.70 -15.03
CA SER A 5 -8.70 8.15 -15.92
C SER A 5 -7.51 7.59 -15.13
N GLN A 6 -7.11 8.24 -14.04
CA GLN A 6 -6.06 7.74 -13.15
C GLN A 6 -6.52 6.45 -12.47
N PHE A 7 -7.74 6.46 -11.92
CA PHE A 7 -8.36 5.28 -11.31
C PHE A 7 -8.43 4.11 -12.32
N SER A 8 -8.94 4.35 -13.53
CA SER A 8 -9.04 3.33 -14.59
C SER A 8 -7.68 2.82 -15.07
N THR A 9 -6.63 3.64 -14.99
CA THR A 9 -5.27 3.22 -15.33
C THR A 9 -4.75 2.21 -14.30
N LEU A 10 -4.95 2.47 -13.00
CA LEU A 10 -4.57 1.54 -11.93
C LEU A 10 -5.26 0.17 -12.07
N MET A 11 -6.46 0.15 -12.65
CA MET A 11 -7.25 -1.06 -12.86
C MET A 11 -6.76 -1.99 -13.95
N THR A 12 -6.00 -1.44 -14.90
CA THR A 12 -5.72 -2.12 -16.16
C THR A 12 -4.24 -2.25 -16.44
N GLU A 13 -3.41 -1.33 -15.96
CA GLU A 13 -1.98 -1.37 -16.18
C GLU A 13 -1.32 -2.39 -15.25
N ASP A 14 -0.68 -3.40 -15.86
CA ASP A 14 0.14 -4.39 -15.16
C ASP A 14 1.34 -3.71 -14.49
N VAL A 15 1.65 -4.13 -13.26
CA VAL A 15 2.73 -3.53 -12.45
C VAL A 15 4.10 -3.58 -13.12
N PHE A 16 4.34 -4.52 -14.03
CA PHE A 16 5.58 -4.61 -14.83
C PHE A 16 5.38 -4.23 -16.30
N GLY A 17 4.16 -3.88 -16.72
CA GLY A 17 3.80 -3.73 -18.13
C GLY A 17 4.57 -2.63 -18.88
N LYS A 18 5.04 -1.59 -18.18
CA LYS A 18 5.85 -0.50 -18.75
C LYS A 18 7.25 -0.39 -18.15
N ILE A 19 7.69 -1.43 -17.45
CA ILE A 19 8.95 -1.41 -16.72
C ILE A 19 9.80 -2.56 -17.22
N GLU A 20 11.04 -2.25 -17.59
CA GLU A 20 12.00 -3.26 -18.00
C GLU A 20 12.34 -4.15 -16.80
N ALA A 21 11.77 -5.35 -16.79
CA ALA A 21 12.02 -6.37 -15.78
C ALA A 21 13.01 -7.42 -16.30
N PRO A 22 13.91 -7.95 -15.46
CA PRO A 22 14.81 -9.03 -15.88
C PRO A 22 14.05 -10.29 -16.28
N ASP A 23 14.42 -10.95 -17.38
CA ASP A 23 13.74 -12.13 -17.93
C ASP A 23 13.43 -13.25 -16.91
N TRP A 24 14.32 -13.45 -15.91
CA TRP A 24 14.13 -14.45 -14.86
C TRP A 24 12.98 -14.12 -13.88
N LEU A 25 12.52 -12.87 -13.87
CA LEU A 25 11.35 -12.44 -13.10
C LEU A 25 10.04 -12.60 -13.91
N VAL A 26 10.13 -12.65 -15.24
CA VAL A 26 9.00 -12.59 -16.19
C VAL A 26 8.26 -13.93 -16.34
N SER A 27 8.31 -14.82 -15.34
CA SER A 27 7.59 -16.10 -15.45
C SER A 27 6.07 -15.96 -15.31
N GLU A 28 5.57 -14.91 -14.64
CA GLU A 28 4.14 -14.58 -14.54
C GLU A 28 3.92 -13.05 -14.51
N PRO A 29 2.85 -12.52 -15.12
CA PRO A 29 2.49 -11.10 -15.03
C PRO A 29 2.26 -10.71 -13.57
N GLY A 30 2.71 -9.52 -13.17
CA GLY A 30 2.52 -9.07 -11.79
C GLY A 30 1.06 -8.76 -11.47
N GLY A 31 0.20 -8.58 -12.48
CA GLY A 31 -1.20 -8.19 -12.35
C GLY A 31 -1.37 -6.66 -12.37
N PRO A 32 -2.60 -6.14 -12.53
CA PRO A 32 -2.85 -4.71 -12.48
C PRO A 32 -2.55 -4.12 -11.11
N PHE A 33 -2.21 -2.82 -11.06
CA PHE A 33 -1.94 -2.11 -9.79
C PHE A 33 -3.07 -2.22 -8.77
N SER A 34 -4.33 -2.32 -9.20
CA SER A 34 -5.49 -2.52 -8.33
C SER A 34 -5.48 -3.82 -7.51
N GLN A 35 -4.59 -4.77 -7.83
CA GLN A 35 -4.35 -5.97 -7.02
C GLN A 35 -3.30 -5.76 -5.91
N HIS A 36 -2.57 -4.65 -5.95
CA HIS A 36 -1.44 -4.36 -5.05
C HIS A 36 -1.57 -3.02 -4.32
N ALA A 37 -2.68 -2.32 -4.53
CA ALA A 37 -2.94 -1.00 -3.99
C ALA A 37 -4.43 -0.78 -3.78
N SER A 38 -4.76 0.17 -2.92
CA SER A 38 -6.12 0.57 -2.62
C SER A 38 -6.19 2.00 -2.09
N TRP A 39 -7.29 2.30 -1.41
CA TRP A 39 -7.53 3.58 -0.74
C TRP A 39 -7.78 3.32 0.74
N ALA A 40 -7.35 4.25 1.58
CA ALA A 40 -7.54 4.21 3.03
C ALA A 40 -9.00 4.52 3.42
N VAL A 41 -9.93 3.68 2.94
CA VAL A 41 -11.39 3.82 3.07
C VAL A 41 -11.97 2.48 3.51
N TRP A 42 -12.56 2.44 4.71
CA TRP A 42 -13.18 1.23 5.27
C TRP A 42 -14.64 1.49 5.66
N SER A 43 -15.42 0.41 5.78
CA SER A 43 -16.82 0.47 6.22
C SER A 43 -16.95 1.03 7.62
N LYS A 44 -17.91 1.95 7.78
CA LYS A 44 -18.25 2.59 9.06
C LYS A 44 -19.27 1.77 9.86
N ARG A 45 -19.54 0.53 9.45
CA ARG A 45 -20.49 -0.38 10.12
C ARG A 45 -20.08 -0.65 11.57
N THR A 46 -21.03 -0.45 12.48
CA THR A 46 -20.89 -0.71 13.91
C THR A 46 -21.71 -1.90 14.39
N ASP A 47 -22.55 -2.46 13.51
CA ASP A 47 -23.39 -3.64 13.76
C ASP A 47 -22.62 -4.97 13.71
N VAL A 48 -21.38 -4.94 13.23
CA VAL A 48 -20.45 -6.10 13.18
C VAL A 48 -19.13 -5.79 13.89
N GLY A 49 -18.39 -6.84 14.24
CA GLY A 49 -17.05 -6.68 14.83
C GLY A 49 -16.07 -5.95 13.89
N PRO A 50 -15.03 -5.27 14.43
CA PRO A 50 -14.16 -4.38 13.65
C PRO A 50 -13.42 -5.06 12.50
N VAL A 51 -13.02 -6.33 12.69
CA VAL A 51 -12.40 -7.13 11.63
C VAL A 51 -13.37 -7.37 10.47
N LYS A 52 -14.64 -7.66 10.75
CA LYS A 52 -15.65 -7.87 9.71
C LYS A 52 -16.00 -6.55 9.00
N ALA A 53 -16.04 -5.44 9.74
CA ALA A 53 -16.25 -4.12 9.16
C ALA A 53 -15.10 -3.72 8.23
N SER A 54 -13.84 -3.97 8.60
CA SER A 54 -12.69 -3.67 7.74
C SER A 54 -12.60 -4.59 6.50
N GLN A 55 -13.32 -5.70 6.50
CA GLN A 55 -13.42 -6.65 5.38
C GLN A 55 -14.64 -6.39 4.48
N ASP A 56 -15.45 -5.37 4.79
CA ASP A 56 -16.61 -5.00 3.98
C ASP A 56 -16.15 -4.18 2.76
N MET A 57 -16.11 -4.88 1.62
CA MET A 57 -15.55 -4.37 0.35
C MET A 57 -16.53 -3.46 -0.40
N THR A 58 -17.76 -3.34 0.07
CA THR A 58 -18.80 -2.55 -0.63
C THR A 58 -18.45 -1.06 -0.71
N VAL A 59 -17.55 -0.60 0.17
CA VAL A 59 -17.10 0.80 0.21
C VAL A 59 -16.08 1.16 -0.89
N VAL A 60 -15.47 0.18 -1.57
CA VAL A 60 -14.46 0.40 -2.62
C VAL A 60 -14.92 -0.08 -4.00
N GLU A 61 -16.24 -0.21 -4.21
CA GLU A 61 -16.79 -0.87 -5.41
C GLU A 61 -16.60 -0.11 -6.72
N SER A 62 -16.48 1.22 -6.70
CA SER A 62 -16.35 2.03 -7.91
C SER A 62 -15.69 3.38 -7.68
N TYR A 63 -15.22 4.01 -8.76
CA TYR A 63 -14.75 5.39 -8.73
C TYR A 63 -15.84 6.36 -8.25
N ASP A 64 -17.09 6.18 -8.68
CA ASP A 64 -18.20 7.07 -8.28
C ASP A 64 -18.47 7.04 -6.78
N ALA A 65 -18.25 5.91 -6.12
CA ALA A 65 -18.37 5.79 -4.66
C ALA A 65 -17.22 6.45 -3.90
N LEU A 66 -16.06 6.62 -4.56
CA LEU A 66 -14.79 7.01 -3.93
C LEU A 66 -14.35 8.44 -4.25
N LYS A 67 -14.75 8.99 -5.40
CA LYS A 67 -14.18 10.21 -6.02
C LYS A 67 -14.13 11.45 -5.14
N ASP A 68 -15.04 11.57 -4.17
CA ASP A 68 -15.12 12.72 -3.26
C ASP A 68 -14.25 12.56 -2.00
N ILE A 69 -13.67 11.37 -1.80
CA ILE A 69 -12.88 11.02 -0.61
C ILE A 69 -11.42 10.73 -1.00
N ILE A 70 -11.18 10.09 -2.15
CA ILE A 70 -9.84 9.60 -2.50
C ILE A 70 -8.88 10.71 -2.94
N HIS A 71 -7.64 10.61 -2.48
CA HIS A 71 -6.60 11.60 -2.78
C HIS A 71 -5.18 11.03 -2.76
N ASN A 72 -4.26 11.79 -3.36
CA ASN A 72 -2.83 11.55 -3.42
C ASN A 72 -2.01 12.55 -2.57
N ASN A 73 -2.65 13.26 -1.64
CA ASN A 73 -1.96 14.27 -0.80
C ASN A 73 -0.97 13.65 0.22
N VAL A 74 -1.07 12.35 0.46
CA VAL A 74 -0.21 11.53 1.31
C VAL A 74 -0.34 10.09 0.81
N ILE A 75 0.74 9.32 0.90
CA ILE A 75 0.78 7.92 0.49
C ILE A 75 0.99 7.05 1.73
N LEU A 76 0.17 6.03 1.91
CA LEU A 76 0.41 4.98 2.90
C LEU A 76 1.15 3.83 2.20
N LEU A 77 2.28 3.42 2.77
CA LEU A 77 3.13 2.40 2.17
C LEU A 77 3.32 1.24 3.14
N GLY A 78 2.93 0.03 2.76
CA GLY A 78 3.28 -1.22 3.43
C GLY A 78 4.48 -1.91 2.77
N PHE A 79 4.88 -3.05 3.32
CA PHE A 79 6.08 -3.77 2.86
C PHE A 79 5.79 -4.67 1.66
N ASN A 80 4.89 -5.64 1.83
CA ASN A 80 4.50 -6.62 0.83
C ASN A 80 3.14 -7.25 1.17
N SER A 81 2.40 -7.69 0.15
CA SER A 81 0.98 -8.08 0.25
C SER A 81 0.75 -9.46 0.89
N GLY A 82 1.82 -10.19 1.21
CA GLY A 82 1.73 -11.58 1.62
C GLY A 82 1.20 -12.49 0.49
N THR A 83 0.96 -13.76 0.78
CA THR A 83 0.19 -14.68 -0.09
C THR A 83 -1.33 -14.57 0.15
N HIS A 84 -1.75 -13.55 0.91
CA HIS A 84 -3.09 -13.43 1.48
C HIS A 84 -3.83 -12.18 1.02
N ALA A 85 -3.61 -11.74 -0.21
CA ALA A 85 -4.69 -11.07 -0.92
C ALA A 85 -5.57 -12.18 -1.51
N PRO A 86 -6.70 -12.59 -0.88
CA PRO A 86 -7.79 -13.03 -1.71
C PRO A 86 -8.01 -11.85 -2.65
N GLY A 87 -7.63 -12.03 -3.91
CA GLY A 87 -7.97 -11.06 -4.93
C GLY A 87 -9.44 -10.70 -4.76
N ALA A 88 -9.80 -9.49 -5.14
CA ALA A 88 -11.16 -9.21 -5.54
C ALA A 88 -11.65 -10.46 -6.30
N GLY A 89 -12.56 -11.23 -5.70
CA GLY A 89 -12.91 -12.56 -6.22
C GLY A 89 -13.31 -12.42 -7.68
N ALA A 90 -13.26 -13.50 -8.48
CA ALA A 90 -13.61 -13.47 -9.89
C ALA A 90 -14.87 -12.61 -10.15
N GLY A 91 -14.68 -11.39 -10.66
CA GLY A 91 -15.75 -10.41 -10.90
C GLY A 91 -15.71 -9.09 -10.11
N GLN A 92 -14.90 -8.93 -9.06
CA GLN A 92 -14.73 -7.62 -8.41
C GLN A 92 -13.49 -6.89 -8.96
N PRO A 93 -13.62 -5.62 -9.38
CA PRO A 93 -12.56 -4.93 -10.10
C PRO A 93 -11.53 -4.31 -9.11
N TRP A 94 -11.96 -3.93 -7.90
CA TRP A 94 -11.10 -3.33 -6.86
C TRP A 94 -11.35 -4.00 -5.50
N ALA A 95 -10.31 -4.17 -4.69
CA ALA A 95 -10.41 -4.65 -3.32
C ALA A 95 -9.65 -3.73 -2.35
N ASN A 96 -10.16 -3.54 -1.13
CA ASN A 96 -9.38 -2.92 -0.09
C ASN A 96 -8.21 -3.82 0.29
N PHE A 97 -7.02 -3.24 0.16
CA PHE A 97 -5.73 -3.87 0.36
C PHE A 97 -5.35 -3.63 1.82
N HIS A 98 -4.96 -4.69 2.54
CA HIS A 98 -4.93 -4.78 4.01
C HIS A 98 -6.32 -5.04 4.65
N CYS A 99 -6.83 -6.27 4.51
CA CYS A 99 -8.06 -6.78 5.14
C CYS A 99 -7.82 -7.98 6.09
N GLY A 100 -6.57 -8.19 6.49
CA GLY A 100 -6.12 -9.16 7.47
C GLY A 100 -6.61 -8.86 8.89
N SER A 101 -6.38 -9.81 9.79
CA SER A 101 -6.95 -9.83 11.15
C SER A 101 -6.65 -8.59 12.00
N ARG A 102 -5.63 -7.80 11.66
CA ARG A 102 -5.21 -6.59 12.39
C ARG A 102 -5.32 -5.30 11.58
N ASP A 103 -5.67 -5.39 10.31
CA ASP A 103 -5.64 -4.23 9.41
C ASP A 103 -6.78 -3.24 9.72
N TYR A 104 -7.78 -3.68 10.49
CA TYR A 104 -8.75 -2.79 11.11
C TYR A 104 -8.09 -1.70 11.95
N LEU A 105 -6.91 -1.91 12.54
CA LEU A 105 -6.18 -0.87 13.28
C LEU A 105 -5.76 0.28 12.35
N THR A 106 -5.31 -0.02 11.14
CA THR A 106 -5.02 0.99 10.12
C THR A 106 -6.28 1.80 9.82
N ALA A 107 -7.44 1.15 9.68
CA ALA A 107 -8.72 1.84 9.48
C ALA A 107 -9.04 2.84 10.61
N TYR A 108 -8.81 2.46 11.87
CA TYR A 108 -8.99 3.38 13.01
C TYR A 108 -7.94 4.49 13.07
N GLY A 109 -6.70 4.20 12.66
CA GLY A 109 -5.61 5.17 12.64
C GLY A 109 -5.74 6.25 11.56
N THR A 110 -6.51 5.97 10.50
CA THR A 110 -6.73 6.91 9.39
C THR A 110 -8.08 7.65 9.48
N ALA A 111 -9.11 7.03 10.04
CA ALA A 111 -10.47 7.60 10.06
C ALA A 111 -10.52 8.97 10.75
N GLY A 112 -11.14 9.95 10.09
CA GLY A 112 -11.27 11.33 10.57
C GLY A 112 -9.96 12.13 10.57
N THR A 113 -8.91 11.62 9.92
CA THR A 113 -7.62 12.31 9.77
C THR A 113 -7.38 12.64 8.29
N PRO A 114 -6.36 13.45 7.95
CA PRO A 114 -5.93 13.66 6.57
C PRO A 114 -5.47 12.38 5.83
N LEU A 115 -5.39 11.24 6.52
CA LEU A 115 -5.08 9.95 5.91
C LEU A 115 -6.33 9.21 5.39
N GLU A 116 -7.55 9.61 5.79
CA GLU A 116 -8.79 9.02 5.27
C GLU A 116 -8.91 9.30 3.78
N GLY A 117 -8.98 8.26 2.95
CA GLY A 117 -8.99 8.39 1.49
C GLY A 117 -7.61 8.45 0.83
N ALA A 118 -6.52 8.41 1.59
CA ALA A 118 -5.17 8.36 1.03
C ALA A 118 -4.93 7.09 0.19
N TYR A 119 -4.12 7.20 -0.86
CA TYR A 119 -3.65 6.04 -1.62
C TYR A 119 -2.80 5.14 -0.72
N ILE A 120 -3.09 3.83 -0.70
CA ILE A 120 -2.34 2.82 0.05
C ILE A 120 -1.79 1.76 -0.91
N THR A 121 -0.52 1.40 -0.77
CA THR A 121 0.16 0.43 -1.65
C THR A 121 1.28 -0.27 -0.88
N ASP A 122 1.88 -1.32 -1.43
CA ASP A 122 3.07 -1.98 -0.86
C ASP A 122 4.33 -1.71 -1.68
N PHE A 123 5.50 -1.63 -1.03
CA PHE A 123 6.74 -1.35 -1.76
C PHE A 123 7.17 -2.51 -2.66
N TYR A 124 7.09 -3.76 -2.15
CA TYR A 124 7.44 -4.95 -2.93
C TYR A 124 6.20 -5.61 -3.54
N LYS A 125 6.14 -5.64 -4.87
CA LYS A 125 5.03 -6.20 -5.66
C LYS A 125 5.49 -7.35 -6.56
N GLY A 126 4.57 -8.24 -6.91
CA GLY A 126 4.85 -9.38 -7.79
C GLY A 126 5.85 -10.42 -7.22
N LEU A 127 6.09 -10.40 -5.91
CA LEU A 127 6.98 -11.33 -5.21
C LEU A 127 6.19 -12.21 -4.25
N PRO A 128 5.71 -13.40 -4.69
CA PRO A 128 4.84 -14.24 -3.88
C PRO A 128 5.61 -14.74 -2.64
N THR A 129 5.28 -14.17 -1.49
CA THR A 129 5.91 -14.43 -0.19
C THR A 129 4.85 -14.22 0.88
N ARG A 130 4.79 -15.07 1.93
CA ARG A 130 3.68 -15.05 2.90
C ARG A 130 3.72 -13.86 3.83
N ASN A 131 4.92 -13.35 4.11
CA ASN A 131 5.17 -12.26 5.05
C ASN A 131 6.51 -11.58 4.75
N SER A 132 6.78 -10.49 5.46
CA SER A 132 8.01 -9.70 5.30
C SER A 132 9.29 -10.49 5.58
N LYS A 133 9.25 -11.47 6.50
CA LYS A 133 10.40 -12.30 6.81
C LYS A 133 10.77 -13.19 5.62
N GLU A 134 9.80 -13.85 5.01
CA GLU A 134 10.02 -14.71 3.84
C GLU A 134 10.56 -13.90 2.66
N LEU A 135 10.05 -12.68 2.45
CA LEU A 135 10.58 -11.77 1.44
C LEU A 135 12.05 -11.41 1.69
N LYS A 136 12.39 -11.02 2.92
CA LYS A 136 13.79 -10.72 3.29
C LYS A 136 14.71 -11.94 3.11
N ASP A 137 14.24 -13.13 3.49
CA ASP A 137 15.00 -14.37 3.30
C ASP A 137 15.21 -14.68 1.80
N LYS A 138 14.19 -14.47 0.96
CA LYS A 138 14.26 -14.64 -0.49
C LYS A 138 15.25 -13.67 -1.13
N LEU A 139 15.19 -12.38 -0.79
CA LEU A 139 16.13 -11.36 -1.28
C LEU A 139 17.57 -11.73 -0.92
N LYS A 140 17.80 -12.12 0.34
CA LYS A 140 19.13 -12.51 0.83
C LYS A 140 19.66 -13.78 0.13
N ALA A 141 18.81 -14.77 -0.09
CA ALA A 141 19.19 -16.03 -0.73
C ALA A 141 19.60 -15.85 -2.20
N GLY A 142 19.03 -14.86 -2.91
CA GLY A 142 19.42 -14.52 -4.27
C GLY A 142 20.78 -13.82 -4.39
N GLY A 143 21.34 -13.33 -3.27
CA GLY A 143 22.61 -12.61 -3.24
C GLY A 143 22.51 -11.12 -3.58
N PRO A 144 23.62 -10.37 -3.45
CA PRO A 144 23.60 -8.90 -3.54
C PRO A 144 23.12 -8.34 -4.88
N GLU A 145 23.48 -8.98 -6.00
CA GLU A 145 23.08 -8.54 -7.34
C GLU A 145 21.57 -8.72 -7.57
N TYR A 146 21.01 -9.84 -7.11
CA TYR A 146 19.57 -10.10 -7.14
C TYR A 146 18.82 -9.07 -6.31
N GLU A 147 19.25 -8.85 -5.06
CA GLU A 147 18.62 -7.88 -4.16
C GLU A 147 18.68 -6.46 -4.76
N ALA A 148 19.82 -6.06 -5.33
CA ALA A 148 19.96 -4.76 -5.99
C ALA A 148 19.05 -4.63 -7.21
N GLY A 149 18.95 -5.68 -8.04
CA GLY A 149 18.07 -5.72 -9.20
C GLY A 149 16.59 -5.60 -8.81
N ILE A 150 16.15 -6.35 -7.81
CA ILE A 150 14.78 -6.26 -7.29
C ILE A 150 14.50 -4.87 -6.71
N ASN A 151 15.41 -4.31 -5.90
CA ASN A 151 15.21 -2.98 -5.33
C ASN A 151 15.09 -1.91 -6.42
N LYS A 152 15.96 -1.95 -7.44
CA LYS A 152 15.88 -1.03 -8.60
C LYS A 152 14.54 -1.16 -9.32
N LEU A 153 14.06 -2.38 -9.51
CA LEU A 153 12.78 -2.64 -10.15
C LEU A 153 11.62 -2.09 -9.30
N MET A 154 11.59 -2.36 -8.00
CA MET A 154 10.52 -1.86 -7.11
C MET A 154 10.50 -0.34 -7.00
N THR A 155 11.67 0.32 -7.06
CA THR A 155 11.76 1.78 -7.18
C THR A 155 11.05 2.27 -8.44
N ALA A 156 11.33 1.66 -9.61
CA ALA A 156 10.68 2.04 -10.87
C ALA A 156 9.17 1.77 -10.86
N VAL A 157 8.73 0.68 -10.23
CA VAL A 157 7.30 0.34 -10.04
C VAL A 157 6.61 1.40 -9.20
N PHE A 158 7.22 1.79 -8.08
CA PHE A 158 6.65 2.81 -7.22
C PHE A 158 6.59 4.17 -7.92
N ASP A 159 7.64 4.60 -8.63
CA ASP A 159 7.62 5.86 -9.38
C ASP A 159 6.55 5.87 -10.46
N ARG A 160 6.32 4.73 -11.13
CA ARG A 160 5.24 4.59 -12.12
C ARG A 160 3.86 4.73 -11.48
N GLU A 161 3.63 4.15 -10.30
CA GLU A 161 2.39 4.36 -9.55
C GLU A 161 2.19 5.83 -9.19
N MET A 162 3.23 6.49 -8.69
CA MET A 162 3.18 7.90 -8.34
C MET A 162 2.85 8.76 -9.56
N GLU A 163 3.40 8.43 -10.73
CA GLU A 163 3.06 9.08 -12.00
C GLU A 163 1.58 8.89 -12.35
N ILE A 164 1.06 7.65 -12.26
CA ILE A 164 -0.34 7.34 -12.57
C ILE A 164 -1.28 8.16 -11.68
N ILE A 165 -1.05 8.19 -10.37
CA ILE A 165 -1.89 8.95 -9.43
C ILE A 165 -1.56 10.44 -9.39
N GLY A 166 -0.53 10.90 -10.12
CA GLY A 166 -0.09 12.29 -10.15
C GLY A 166 0.46 12.79 -8.82
N ALA A 167 1.06 11.92 -8.00
CA ALA A 167 1.70 12.29 -6.74
C ALA A 167 3.09 12.89 -6.99
N ALA A 168 3.26 14.16 -6.61
CA ALA A 168 4.54 14.85 -6.71
C ALA A 168 5.60 14.25 -5.77
N PRO A 169 6.91 14.42 -6.04
CA PRO A 169 7.99 13.94 -5.17
C PRO A 169 7.90 14.42 -3.71
N GLU A 170 7.33 15.61 -3.49
CA GLU A 170 7.19 16.24 -2.17
C GLU A 170 6.04 15.67 -1.33
N VAL A 171 5.17 14.86 -1.94
CA VAL A 171 4.07 14.21 -1.22
C VAL A 171 4.63 13.28 -0.14
N PRO A 172 4.20 13.42 1.14
CA PRO A 172 4.67 12.58 2.22
C PRO A 172 4.28 11.12 2.03
N VAL A 173 5.25 10.23 2.29
CA VAL A 173 5.06 8.78 2.31
C VAL A 173 5.13 8.29 3.75
N ILE A 174 4.01 7.81 4.27
CA ILE A 174 3.93 7.18 5.59
C ILE A 174 4.18 5.69 5.44
N CYS A 175 5.36 5.26 5.84
CA CYS A 175 5.80 3.88 5.82
C CYS A 175 5.28 3.13 7.06
N LEU A 176 4.35 2.20 6.84
CA LEU A 176 3.79 1.33 7.85
C LEU A 176 4.85 0.28 8.26
N GLY A 177 5.49 0.49 9.40
CA GLY A 177 6.52 -0.39 9.94
C GLY A 177 7.97 -0.02 9.60
N PHE A 178 8.88 -0.56 10.40
CA PHE A 178 10.32 -0.27 10.29
C PHE A 178 10.94 -0.82 9.01
N ASP A 179 10.61 -2.07 8.63
CA ASP A 179 11.14 -2.70 7.42
C ASP A 179 10.77 -1.89 6.16
N THR A 180 9.52 -1.43 6.09
CA THR A 180 9.03 -0.56 5.01
C THR A 180 9.79 0.75 4.95
N TYR A 181 9.92 1.44 6.09
CA TYR A 181 10.66 2.69 6.17
C TYR A 181 12.11 2.51 5.72
N GLN A 182 12.79 1.47 6.20
CA GLN A 182 14.19 1.22 5.85
C GLN A 182 14.37 0.94 4.36
N ALA A 183 13.51 0.10 3.76
CA ALA A 183 13.57 -0.21 2.34
C ALA A 183 13.30 1.03 1.48
N PHE A 184 12.27 1.80 1.82
CA PHE A 184 11.90 3.01 1.09
C PHE A 184 12.97 4.10 1.21
N SER A 185 13.48 4.38 2.41
CA SER A 185 14.56 5.37 2.61
C SER A 185 15.85 4.96 1.91
N LYS A 186 16.17 3.65 1.82
CA LYS A 186 17.32 3.17 1.04
C LYS A 186 17.13 3.40 -0.47
N ALA A 187 15.89 3.26 -0.96
CA ALA A 187 15.56 3.41 -2.37
C ALA A 187 15.50 4.88 -2.82
N PHE A 188 14.90 5.76 -2.02
CA PHE A 188 14.61 7.14 -2.42
C PHE A 188 15.47 8.19 -1.71
N GLY A 189 16.06 7.87 -0.56
CA GLY A 189 16.80 8.84 0.25
C GLY A 189 15.97 10.09 0.52
N ASP A 190 16.54 11.25 0.23
CA ASP A 190 15.87 12.55 0.43
C ASP A 190 15.01 12.99 -0.77
N SER A 191 14.91 12.18 -1.84
CA SER A 191 14.10 12.54 -3.01
C SER A 191 12.59 12.50 -2.74
N ARG A 192 12.17 11.82 -1.67
CA ARG A 192 10.78 11.76 -1.20
C ARG A 192 10.74 11.77 0.33
N PRO A 193 9.90 12.60 0.97
CA PRO A 193 9.81 12.65 2.44
C PRO A 193 9.12 11.40 2.98
N ALA A 194 9.84 10.65 3.82
CA ALA A 194 9.39 9.39 4.38
C ALA A 194 9.21 9.49 5.91
N PHE A 195 8.08 8.98 6.41
CA PHE A 195 7.74 9.00 7.83
C PHE A 195 7.41 7.59 8.30
N ARG A 196 8.05 7.15 9.39
CA ARG A 196 7.79 5.82 9.95
C ARG A 196 6.54 5.85 10.82
N ALA A 197 5.59 4.98 10.51
CA ALA A 197 4.42 4.67 11.32
C ALA A 197 4.55 3.29 12.00
N PRO A 198 3.77 3.02 13.06
CA PRO A 198 3.60 1.66 13.56
C PRO A 198 3.02 0.74 12.49
N HIS A 199 3.34 -0.55 12.57
CA HIS A 199 2.75 -1.57 11.70
C HIS A 199 1.61 -2.26 12.45
N ALA A 200 0.41 -2.32 11.87
CA ALA A 200 -0.77 -2.93 12.50
C ALA A 200 -0.56 -4.39 12.95
N GLY A 201 0.34 -5.12 12.28
CA GLY A 201 0.75 -6.48 12.63
C GLY A 201 1.77 -6.63 13.78
N HIS A 202 2.48 -5.57 14.19
CA HIS A 202 3.48 -5.63 15.26
C HIS A 202 2.89 -5.15 16.61
N VAL A 203 2.86 -6.05 17.62
CA VAL A 203 2.68 -5.77 19.06
C VAL A 203 1.27 -5.30 19.51
N ALA A 204 0.96 -5.44 20.80
CA ALA A 204 -0.33 -5.44 21.49
C ALA A 204 -1.10 -4.10 21.55
N LEU A 205 -1.08 -3.30 20.49
CA LEU A 205 -1.82 -2.03 20.45
C LEU A 205 -3.33 -2.28 20.28
N ASN A 206 -4.13 -1.64 21.14
CA ASN A 206 -5.56 -1.50 20.92
C ASN A 206 -5.85 -0.37 19.91
N LYS A 207 -7.11 -0.15 19.56
CA LYS A 207 -7.53 0.86 18.57
C LYS A 207 -7.11 2.28 18.95
N ALA A 208 -7.25 2.65 20.22
CA ALA A 208 -6.91 3.98 20.71
C ALA A 208 -5.40 4.18 20.71
N ASP A 209 -4.64 3.20 21.19
CA ASP A 209 -3.17 3.28 21.22
C ASP A 209 -2.61 3.43 19.80
N PHE A 210 -3.13 2.66 18.83
CA PHE A 210 -2.69 2.77 17.44
C PHE A 210 -3.00 4.15 16.84
N ALA A 211 -4.20 4.69 17.09
CA ALA A 211 -4.56 6.03 16.64
C ALA A 211 -3.66 7.11 17.28
N ASP A 212 -3.35 6.98 18.57
CA ASP A 212 -2.46 7.90 19.27
C ASP A 212 -1.02 7.85 18.77
N GLU A 213 -0.53 6.67 18.36
CA GLU A 213 0.77 6.54 17.70
C GLU A 213 0.80 7.11 16.27
N MET A 214 -0.33 7.16 15.56
CA MET A 214 -0.41 7.78 14.23
C MET A 214 -0.37 9.30 14.28
N ARG A 215 -0.95 9.94 15.32
CA ARG A 215 -0.99 11.41 15.45
C ARG A 215 0.37 12.11 15.31
N PRO A 216 1.44 11.72 16.03
CA PRO A 216 2.74 12.37 15.87
C PRO A 216 3.34 12.17 14.48
N VAL A 217 3.04 11.06 13.81
CA VAL A 217 3.49 10.79 12.44
C VAL A 217 2.81 11.73 11.45
N ILE A 218 1.48 11.90 11.58
CA ILE A 218 0.68 12.83 10.78
C ILE A 218 1.21 14.26 10.96
N ALA A 219 1.43 14.69 12.21
CA ALA A 219 1.96 16.01 12.50
C ALA A 219 3.37 16.22 11.92
N ALA A 220 4.25 15.21 12.01
CA ALA A 220 5.59 15.28 11.42
C ALA A 220 5.56 15.37 9.89
N ALA A 221 4.55 14.77 9.25
CA ALA A 221 4.29 14.86 7.82
C ALA A 221 3.69 16.21 7.37
N GLY A 222 3.36 17.10 8.31
CA GLY A 222 2.78 18.41 8.03
C GLY A 222 1.31 18.35 7.61
N LEU A 223 0.58 17.33 8.07
CA LEU A 223 -0.82 17.06 7.74
C LEU A 223 -1.75 17.43 8.90
#